data_AF-A0A7K4LZL0-F1
#
_entry.id   AF-A0A7K4LZL0-F1
#
_cell.length_a   1.000
_cell.length_b   1.000
_cell.length_c   1.000
_cell.angle_alpha   90.00
_cell.angle_beta   90.00
_cell.angle_gamma   90.00
#
_symmetry.space_group_name_H-M   'P 1'
#
loop_
_entity.id
_entity.type
_entity.pdbx_description
1 polymer ?
#
loop_
_entity_poly.entity_id
_entity_poly.type
_entity_poly.pdbx_seq_one_letter_code
_entity_poly.pdbx_strand_id
1 'polypeptide(L)'
;SVADSSWIAELLWTFFVPFTVYQVRWMPSVPRRAEELSEDFALRVQELLAMELGVVSTRLTAADKAEHMKRLRHTSLLPFAPGMWPRLLPDPPSLAARPRVPSSLAGAGSSAPEDVRVAAMAQRVKEVLPHVPLEVIMTDLAQTDCVDTTIANLLEGRVSFFPESKEATTDLPAPSTSQAAAASAFQGSIVVPSSKTATKHFAKSPVERHLSLQERKRALYDYARR
;
A
#
# COMPACT_ATOMS: atom_id res chain seq x y z
N SER A 1 -18.45 28.22 -31.23
CA SER A 1 -19.63 27.82 -32.00
C SER A 1 -19.35 26.46 -32.61
N VAL A 2 -19.94 25.38 -32.07
CA VAL A 2 -19.84 24.04 -32.68
C VAL A 2 -20.73 24.06 -33.92
N ALA A 3 -20.14 23.86 -35.09
CA ALA A 3 -20.60 24.43 -36.35
C ALA A 3 -21.86 23.81 -37.00
N ASP A 4 -22.56 22.88 -36.35
CA ASP A 4 -23.80 22.26 -36.90
C ASP A 4 -24.91 22.07 -35.84
N SER A 5 -24.82 22.77 -34.71
CA SER A 5 -25.84 22.77 -33.66
C SER A 5 -27.08 23.57 -34.11
N SER A 6 -28.20 22.90 -34.35
CA SER A 6 -29.46 23.61 -34.63
C SER A 6 -29.92 24.37 -33.38
N TRP A 7 -30.36 25.63 -33.51
CA TRP A 7 -30.91 26.44 -32.41
C TRP A 7 -31.95 25.68 -31.58
N ILE A 8 -32.79 24.87 -32.23
CA ILE A 8 -33.80 24.03 -31.57
C ILE A 8 -33.15 22.98 -30.68
N ALA A 9 -32.04 22.37 -31.10
CA ALA A 9 -31.32 21.39 -30.29
C ALA A 9 -30.71 22.01 -29.03
N GLU A 10 -30.21 23.25 -29.09
CA GLU A 10 -29.73 23.97 -27.90
C GLU A 10 -30.86 24.30 -26.92
N LEU A 11 -32.02 24.72 -27.46
CA LEU A 11 -33.21 24.98 -26.65
C LEU A 11 -33.72 23.71 -25.98
N LEU A 12 -33.81 22.61 -26.74
CA LEU A 12 -34.18 21.30 -26.22
C LEU A 12 -33.18 20.83 -25.15
N TRP A 13 -31.87 20.98 -25.38
CA TRP A 13 -30.86 20.64 -24.37
C TRP A 13 -31.08 21.43 -23.08
N THR A 14 -31.43 22.71 -23.16
CA THR A 14 -31.70 23.57 -21.99
C THR A 14 -32.89 23.09 -21.15
N PHE A 15 -33.94 22.51 -21.77
CA PHE A 15 -35.06 21.91 -21.03
C PHE A 15 -34.69 20.62 -20.28
N PHE A 16 -33.64 19.93 -20.72
CA PHE A 16 -33.11 18.72 -20.08
C PHE A 16 -31.88 18.98 -19.20
N VAL A 17 -31.41 20.24 -19.11
CA VAL A 17 -30.38 20.62 -18.14
C VAL A 17 -31.00 20.56 -16.74
N PRO A 18 -30.43 19.77 -15.81
CA PRO A 18 -30.90 19.76 -14.44
C PRO A 18 -30.79 21.17 -13.85
N PHE A 19 -31.93 21.71 -13.40
CA PHE A 19 -31.98 22.97 -12.68
C PHE A 19 -31.60 22.72 -11.21
N THR A 20 -30.51 23.33 -10.77
CA THR A 20 -30.05 23.25 -9.38
C THR A 20 -30.52 24.50 -8.63
N VAL A 21 -31.42 24.33 -7.66
CA VAL A 21 -31.75 25.40 -6.72
C VAL A 21 -30.73 25.41 -5.60
N TYR A 22 -30.04 26.54 -5.44
CA TYR A 22 -29.24 26.79 -4.25
C TYR A 22 -30.08 27.55 -3.23
N GLN A 23 -30.30 26.95 -2.06
CA GLN A 23 -30.84 27.65 -0.91
C GLN A 23 -29.68 28.13 -0.03
N VAL A 24 -29.54 29.45 0.11
CA VAL A 24 -28.51 30.06 0.96
C VAL A 24 -29.16 30.55 2.24
N ARG A 25 -28.65 30.11 3.39
CA ARG A 25 -29.08 30.58 4.71
C ARG A 25 -27.90 31.23 5.43
N TRP A 26 -28.07 32.49 5.82
CA TRP A 26 -27.08 33.23 6.59
C TRP A 26 -27.22 32.88 8.07
N MET A 27 -26.10 32.60 8.73
CA MET A 27 -26.05 32.32 10.17
C MET A 27 -25.71 33.57 10.97
N PRO A 28 -26.12 33.64 12.26
CA PRO A 28 -25.71 34.72 13.15
C PRO A 28 -24.19 34.75 13.33
N SER A 29 -23.64 35.95 13.50
CA SER A 29 -22.20 36.11 13.76
C SER A 29 -21.83 35.55 15.14
N VAL A 30 -20.74 34.79 15.20
CA VAL A 30 -20.23 34.21 16.45
C VAL A 30 -19.00 35.01 16.89
N PRO A 31 -19.11 35.89 17.89
CA PRO A 31 -17.97 36.67 18.36
C PRO A 31 -16.98 35.77 19.13
N ARG A 32 -15.69 36.14 19.03
CA ARG A 32 -14.64 35.52 19.83
C ARG A 32 -14.64 36.11 21.24
N ARG A 33 -14.66 35.26 22.28
CA ARG A 33 -14.55 35.66 23.69
C ARG A 33 -13.09 35.95 24.05
N ALA A 34 -12.84 36.88 24.96
CA ALA A 34 -11.47 37.32 25.29
C ALA A 34 -10.61 36.23 25.98
N GLU A 35 -11.26 35.34 26.73
CA GLU A 35 -10.59 34.30 27.52
C GLU A 35 -10.42 32.97 26.75
N GLU A 36 -10.91 32.88 25.51
CA GLU A 36 -10.95 31.61 24.80
C GLU A 36 -9.75 31.36 23.87
N LEU A 37 -9.26 30.12 23.94
CA LEU A 37 -8.26 29.63 23.01
C LEU A 37 -8.84 29.55 21.60
N SER A 38 -7.98 29.70 20.59
CA SER A 38 -8.40 29.63 19.18
C SER A 38 -9.02 28.27 18.83
N GLU A 39 -8.57 27.21 19.49
CA GLU A 39 -9.07 25.85 19.31
C GLU A 39 -10.51 25.71 19.85
N ASP A 40 -10.77 26.26 21.05
CA ASP A 40 -12.10 26.24 21.66
C ASP A 40 -13.11 27.05 20.86
N PHE A 41 -12.68 28.19 20.30
CA PHE A 41 -13.50 28.97 19.37
C PHE A 41 -13.86 28.17 18.12
N ALA A 42 -12.88 27.50 17.51
CA ALA A 42 -13.11 26.69 16.31
C ALA A 42 -14.06 25.52 16.58
N LEU A 43 -13.91 24.83 17.72
CA LEU A 43 -14.81 23.75 18.11
C LEU A 43 -16.25 24.24 18.32
N ARG A 44 -16.44 25.40 18.96
CA ARG A 44 -17.78 25.99 19.13
C ARG A 44 -18.42 26.37 17.81
N VAL A 45 -17.66 27.01 16.91
CA VAL A 45 -18.16 27.36 15.56
C VAL A 45 -18.51 26.10 14.78
N GLN A 46 -17.68 25.05 14.87
CA GLN A 46 -17.94 23.77 14.24
C GLN A 46 -19.20 23.09 14.77
N GLU A 47 -19.44 23.13 16.08
CA GLU A 47 -20.64 22.56 16.70
C GLU A 47 -21.90 23.31 16.25
N LEU A 48 -21.88 24.64 16.23
CA LEU A 48 -22.99 25.45 15.71
C LEU A 48 -23.28 25.17 14.24
N LEU A 49 -22.24 25.10 13.40
CA LEU A 49 -22.37 24.73 11.99
C LEU A 49 -22.95 23.32 11.83
N ALA A 50 -22.46 22.36 12.63
CA ALA A 50 -22.89 20.98 12.57
C ALA A 50 -24.38 20.84 12.95
N MET A 51 -24.81 21.52 14.00
CA MET A 51 -26.22 21.59 14.41
C MET A 51 -27.11 22.16 13.30
N GLU A 52 -26.70 23.27 12.68
CA GLU A 52 -27.48 23.94 11.64
C GLU A 52 -27.53 23.17 10.31
N LEU A 53 -26.50 22.36 10.03
CA LEU A 53 -26.44 21.46 8.87
C LEU A 53 -27.06 20.08 9.16
N GLY A 54 -27.43 19.79 10.41
CA GLY A 54 -27.92 18.47 10.82
C GLY A 54 -26.85 17.36 10.73
N VAL A 55 -25.57 17.71 10.83
CA VAL A 55 -24.44 16.77 10.81
C VAL A 55 -23.79 16.68 12.18
N VAL A 56 -23.01 15.63 12.41
CA VAL A 56 -22.30 15.42 13.68
C VAL A 56 -20.98 16.19 13.66
N SER A 57 -20.68 16.92 14.73
CA SER A 57 -19.40 17.62 14.88
C SER A 57 -18.24 16.62 15.07
N THR A 58 -17.15 16.81 14.33
CA THR A 58 -15.98 15.91 14.37
C THR A 58 -14.90 16.45 15.29
N ARG A 59 -14.26 15.61 16.10
CA ARG A 59 -13.13 16.02 16.96
C ARG A 59 -11.79 15.97 16.23
N LEU A 60 -11.72 16.56 15.03
CA LEU A 60 -10.49 16.60 14.25
C LEU A 60 -9.64 17.81 14.64
N THR A 61 -8.42 17.53 15.04
CA THR A 61 -7.43 18.53 15.46
C THR A 61 -6.42 18.82 14.36
N ALA A 62 -5.63 19.88 14.54
CA ALA A 62 -4.52 20.20 13.63
C ALA A 62 -3.49 19.04 13.56
N ALA A 63 -3.31 18.31 14.65
CA ALA A 63 -2.44 17.14 14.71
C ALA A 63 -2.94 16.01 13.79
N ASP A 64 -4.26 15.75 13.79
CA ASP A 64 -4.87 14.73 12.93
C ASP A 64 -4.68 15.07 11.45
N LYS A 65 -4.79 16.35 11.09
CA LYS A 65 -4.50 16.81 9.72
C LYS A 65 -3.04 16.56 9.34
N ALA A 66 -2.09 16.88 10.22
CA ALA A 66 -0.67 16.66 9.96
C ALA A 66 -0.33 15.16 9.83
N GLU A 67 -0.95 14.34 10.66
CA GLU A 67 -0.83 12.90 10.65
C GLU A 67 -1.43 12.30 9.37
N HIS A 68 -2.61 12.75 8.96
CA HIS A 68 -3.25 12.35 7.70
C HIS A 68 -2.40 12.73 6.48
N MET A 69 -1.83 13.94 6.46
CA MET A 69 -0.88 14.35 5.42
C MET A 69 0.36 13.46 5.39
N LYS A 70 0.85 13.02 6.55
CA LYS A 70 1.96 12.08 6.62
C LYS A 70 1.55 10.72 6.03
N ARG A 71 0.36 10.22 6.38
CA ARG A 71 -0.19 8.97 5.81
C ARG A 71 -0.36 9.04 4.30
N LEU A 72 -0.87 10.15 3.76
CA LEU A 72 -1.01 10.36 2.31
C LEU A 72 0.34 10.28 1.61
N ARG A 73 1.40 10.85 2.18
CA ARG A 73 2.76 10.75 1.61
C ARG A 73 3.30 9.31 1.59
N HIS A 74 2.99 8.51 2.61
CA HIS A 74 3.39 7.10 2.64
C HIS A 74 2.48 6.20 1.79
N THR A 75 1.19 6.52 1.70
CA THR A 75 0.19 5.74 0.95
C THR A 75 0.26 6.03 -0.55
N SER A 76 0.58 7.27 -0.95
CA SER A 76 0.81 7.65 -2.35
C SER A 76 2.01 6.93 -2.98
N LEU A 77 2.95 6.46 -2.16
CA LEU A 77 4.09 5.65 -2.61
C LEU A 77 3.76 4.16 -2.72
N LEU A 78 2.57 3.72 -2.32
CA LEU A 78 2.03 2.41 -2.66
C LEU A 78 1.16 2.58 -3.92
N PRO A 79 1.30 1.75 -4.97
CA PRO A 79 0.40 1.77 -6.10
C PRO A 79 -1.01 1.41 -5.61
N PHE A 80 -1.83 2.42 -5.38
CA PHE A 80 -3.23 2.24 -5.01
C PHE A 80 -3.97 1.65 -6.22
N ALA A 81 -4.37 0.39 -6.10
CA ALA A 81 -5.30 -0.25 -7.02
C ALA A 81 -6.62 0.56 -7.05
N PRO A 82 -7.12 0.97 -8.22
CA PRO A 82 -8.40 1.67 -8.32
C PRO A 82 -9.51 0.62 -8.13
N GLY A 83 -10.01 0.47 -6.91
CA GLY A 83 -11.12 -0.46 -6.66
C GLY A 83 -11.66 -0.52 -5.24
N MET A 84 -10.96 0.05 -4.24
CA MET A 84 -11.37 -0.06 -2.85
C MET A 84 -11.84 1.29 -2.29
N TRP A 85 -12.99 1.78 -2.77
CA TRP A 85 -13.78 2.76 -2.01
C TRP A 85 -14.94 2.03 -1.32
N PRO A 86 -15.24 2.33 -0.03
CA PRO A 86 -16.39 1.73 0.64
C PRO A 86 -17.69 2.09 -0.08
N ARG A 87 -18.38 1.05 -0.54
CA ARG A 87 -19.58 1.07 -1.37
C ARG A 87 -20.82 1.55 -0.59
N LEU A 88 -20.88 2.84 -0.24
CA LEU A 88 -22.00 3.45 0.52
C LEU A 88 -22.90 4.38 -0.32
N LEU A 89 -23.28 3.97 -1.53
CA LEU A 89 -24.42 4.59 -2.23
C LEU A 89 -25.10 3.56 -3.15
N PRO A 90 -26.45 3.48 -3.24
CA PRO A 90 -27.12 2.57 -4.17
C PRO A 90 -27.14 3.17 -5.59
N ASP A 91 -26.57 2.45 -6.55
CA ASP A 91 -26.54 2.82 -7.97
C ASP A 91 -27.94 2.69 -8.63
N PRO A 92 -28.36 3.63 -9.51
CA PRO A 92 -29.51 3.43 -10.41
C PRO A 92 -29.14 2.57 -11.64
N PRO A 93 -30.10 1.90 -12.29
CA PRO A 93 -29.82 0.88 -13.31
C PRO A 93 -29.32 1.50 -14.62
N SER A 94 -28.11 1.12 -15.05
CA SER A 94 -27.57 1.48 -16.37
C SER A 94 -28.08 0.52 -17.44
N LEU A 95 -28.85 1.06 -18.38
CA LEU A 95 -29.19 0.42 -19.65
C LEU A 95 -27.96 0.44 -20.56
N ALA A 96 -27.14 -0.61 -20.49
CA ALA A 96 -26.03 -0.83 -21.43
C ALA A 96 -26.55 -1.53 -22.71
N ALA A 97 -26.96 -0.74 -23.69
CA ALA A 97 -27.10 -1.18 -25.06
C ALA A 97 -25.71 -1.24 -25.74
N ARG A 98 -25.33 -2.46 -26.11
CA ARG A 98 -24.09 -2.82 -26.81
C ARG A 98 -24.21 -2.56 -28.32
N PRO A 99 -23.18 -2.03 -28.99
CA PRO A 99 -22.88 -2.40 -30.37
C PRO A 99 -21.65 -3.32 -30.41
N ARG A 100 -21.84 -4.54 -30.92
CA ARG A 100 -20.72 -5.38 -31.39
C ARG A 100 -20.21 -4.79 -32.71
N VAL A 101 -18.91 -4.61 -32.82
CA VAL A 101 -18.21 -4.63 -34.11
C VAL A 101 -17.20 -5.77 -34.09
N PRO A 102 -17.15 -6.64 -35.12
CA PRO A 102 -16.09 -7.61 -35.27
C PRO A 102 -14.97 -6.97 -36.10
N SER A 103 -13.82 -6.72 -35.48
CA SER A 103 -12.58 -6.48 -36.24
C SER A 103 -11.77 -7.77 -36.24
N SER A 104 -11.89 -8.52 -37.32
CA SER A 104 -10.91 -9.52 -37.73
C SER A 104 -10.12 -8.97 -38.91
N LEU A 105 -8.78 -9.16 -38.84
CA LEU A 105 -7.75 -9.08 -39.89
C LEU A 105 -7.09 -7.71 -40.16
N ALA A 106 -6.00 -7.46 -39.43
CA ALA A 106 -4.70 -6.91 -39.86
C ALA A 106 -3.86 -6.80 -38.58
N GLY A 107 -2.75 -7.49 -38.35
CA GLY A 107 -1.54 -7.57 -39.14
C GLY A 107 -0.42 -7.82 -38.12
N ALA A 108 0.54 -8.67 -38.46
CA ALA A 108 1.59 -9.15 -37.58
C ALA A 108 2.46 -8.01 -37.01
N GLY A 109 2.81 -8.12 -35.72
CA GLY A 109 3.99 -7.48 -35.14
C GLY A 109 3.76 -6.46 -34.02
N SER A 110 3.27 -6.89 -32.84
CA SER A 110 3.56 -6.17 -31.57
C SER A 110 3.35 -7.01 -30.29
N SER A 111 3.58 -8.33 -30.30
CA SER A 111 3.48 -9.16 -29.07
C SER A 111 4.72 -9.06 -28.16
N ALA A 112 5.86 -8.65 -28.70
CA ALA A 112 7.12 -8.59 -27.97
C ALA A 112 7.12 -7.72 -26.68
N PRO A 113 6.51 -6.51 -26.63
CA PRO A 113 6.53 -5.71 -25.41
C PRO A 113 5.65 -6.31 -24.30
N GLU A 114 4.55 -6.99 -24.65
CA GLU A 114 3.67 -7.64 -23.69
C GLU A 114 4.34 -8.90 -23.11
N ASP A 115 5.01 -9.71 -23.93
CA ASP A 115 5.75 -10.89 -23.48
C ASP A 115 6.90 -10.53 -22.51
N VAL A 116 7.61 -9.42 -22.75
CA VAL A 116 8.67 -8.93 -21.85
C VAL A 116 8.10 -8.46 -20.51
N ARG A 117 6.92 -7.81 -20.51
CA ARG A 117 6.23 -7.37 -19.29
C ARG A 117 5.72 -8.58 -18.49
N VAL A 118 5.10 -9.55 -19.16
CA VAL A 118 4.61 -10.79 -18.53
C VAL A 118 5.77 -11.60 -17.94
N ALA A 119 6.91 -11.70 -18.64
CA ALA A 119 8.10 -12.37 -18.12
C ALA A 119 8.65 -11.71 -16.85
N ALA A 120 8.69 -10.37 -16.79
CA ALA A 120 9.12 -9.63 -15.60
C ALA A 120 8.15 -9.83 -14.42
N MET A 121 6.84 -9.81 -14.68
CA MET A 121 5.82 -10.13 -13.68
C MET A 121 5.92 -11.57 -13.18
N ALA A 122 6.21 -12.52 -14.08
CA ALA A 122 6.36 -13.93 -13.75
C ALA A 122 7.56 -14.19 -12.84
N GLN A 123 8.68 -13.49 -13.06
CA GLN A 123 9.84 -13.55 -12.16
C GLN A 123 9.49 -13.08 -10.75
N ARG A 124 8.70 -12.01 -10.62
CA ARG A 124 8.25 -11.50 -9.32
C ARG A 124 7.34 -12.50 -8.59
N VAL A 125 6.47 -13.22 -9.30
CA VAL A 125 5.68 -14.33 -8.73
C VAL A 125 6.58 -15.50 -8.35
N LYS A 126 7.60 -15.82 -9.16
CA LYS A 126 8.55 -16.92 -8.90
C LYS A 126 9.40 -16.70 -7.65
N GLU A 127 9.70 -15.44 -7.30
CA GLU A 127 10.39 -15.09 -6.05
C GLU A 127 9.54 -15.39 -4.80
N VAL A 128 8.22 -15.20 -4.88
CA VAL A 128 7.31 -15.44 -3.74
C VAL A 128 6.76 -16.87 -3.72
N LEU A 129 6.68 -17.55 -4.87
CA LEU A 129 6.21 -18.92 -5.02
C LEU A 129 7.27 -19.76 -5.78
N PRO A 130 8.38 -20.15 -5.12
CA PRO A 130 9.50 -20.82 -5.79
C PRO A 130 9.15 -22.20 -6.38
N HIS A 131 8.12 -22.87 -5.83
CA HIS A 131 7.71 -24.22 -6.23
C HIS A 131 6.81 -24.26 -7.48
N VAL A 132 6.34 -23.11 -7.97
CA VAL A 132 5.44 -23.04 -9.13
C VAL A 132 6.26 -22.90 -10.43
N PRO A 133 5.99 -23.69 -11.49
CA PRO A 133 6.65 -23.55 -12.79
C PRO A 133 6.36 -22.19 -13.45
N LEU A 134 7.36 -21.62 -14.14
CA LEU A 134 7.23 -20.30 -14.81
C LEU A 134 6.16 -20.30 -15.90
N GLU A 135 6.00 -21.41 -16.63
CA GLU A 135 5.00 -21.55 -17.68
C GLU A 135 3.56 -21.38 -17.17
N VAL A 136 3.29 -21.92 -15.99
CA VAL A 136 1.96 -21.82 -15.34
C VAL A 136 1.71 -20.37 -14.91
N ILE A 137 2.72 -19.73 -14.33
CA ILE A 137 2.66 -18.33 -13.92
C ILE A 137 2.43 -17.41 -15.13
N MET A 138 3.16 -17.62 -16.22
CA MET A 138 3.01 -16.82 -17.45
C MET A 138 1.63 -17.01 -18.09
N THR A 139 1.10 -18.23 -18.08
CA THR A 139 -0.24 -18.53 -18.62
C THR A 139 -1.34 -17.84 -17.81
N ASP A 140 -1.23 -17.83 -16.48
CA ASP A 140 -2.21 -17.15 -15.62
C ASP A 140 -2.04 -15.63 -15.67
N LEU A 141 -0.82 -15.11 -15.79
CA LEU A 141 -0.54 -13.69 -15.99
C LEU A 141 -1.04 -13.18 -17.35
N ALA A 142 -1.00 -14.00 -18.40
CA ALA A 142 -1.59 -13.64 -19.69
C ALA A 142 -3.11 -13.45 -19.62
N GLN A 143 -3.78 -14.04 -18.62
CA GLN A 143 -5.22 -13.91 -18.40
C GLN A 143 -5.57 -12.83 -17.38
N THR A 144 -4.80 -12.73 -16.30
CA THR A 144 -5.09 -11.85 -15.16
C THR A 144 -4.42 -10.48 -15.28
N ASP A 145 -3.31 -10.36 -16.01
CA ASP A 145 -2.43 -9.18 -16.10
C ASP A 145 -2.05 -8.59 -14.72
N CYS A 146 -2.03 -9.43 -13.68
CA CYS A 146 -1.66 -8.99 -12.34
C CYS A 146 -1.03 -10.10 -11.47
N VAL A 147 0.12 -9.74 -10.88
CA VAL A 147 0.94 -10.58 -10.02
C VAL A 147 0.17 -11.07 -8.78
N ASP A 148 -0.56 -10.18 -8.10
CA ASP A 148 -1.22 -10.50 -6.83
C ASP A 148 -2.41 -11.46 -7.01
N THR A 149 -3.20 -11.29 -8.09
CA THR A 149 -4.29 -12.22 -8.43
C THR A 149 -3.74 -13.56 -8.88
N THR A 150 -2.61 -13.56 -9.60
CA THR A 150 -1.92 -14.80 -9.99
C THR A 150 -1.45 -15.57 -8.75
N ILE A 151 -0.87 -14.89 -7.76
CA ILE A 151 -0.48 -15.49 -6.48
C ILE A 151 -1.69 -16.07 -5.75
N ALA A 152 -2.79 -15.30 -5.65
CA ALA A 152 -4.02 -15.76 -5.01
C ALA A 152 -4.61 -16.99 -5.72
N ASN A 153 -4.68 -16.99 -7.05
CA ASN A 153 -5.21 -18.11 -7.84
C ASN A 153 -4.37 -19.39 -7.67
N LEU A 154 -3.04 -19.26 -7.63
CA LEU A 154 -2.12 -20.37 -7.40
C LEU A 154 -2.24 -20.94 -5.98
N LEU A 155 -2.40 -20.07 -4.97
CA LEU A 155 -2.57 -20.48 -3.58
C LEU A 155 -3.95 -21.06 -3.28
N GLU A 156 -4.98 -20.55 -3.95
CA GLU A 156 -6.37 -21.04 -3.85
C GLU A 156 -6.60 -22.31 -4.69
N GLY A 157 -5.58 -22.79 -5.42
CA GLY A 157 -5.63 -24.04 -6.18
C GLY A 157 -6.50 -23.98 -7.44
N ARG A 158 -6.82 -22.77 -7.94
CA ARG A 158 -7.59 -22.60 -9.20
C ARG A 158 -6.79 -22.97 -10.44
N VAL A 159 -5.46 -23.06 -10.32
CA VAL A 159 -4.55 -23.50 -11.37
C VAL A 159 -3.84 -24.78 -10.90
N SER A 160 -4.15 -25.89 -11.56
CA SER A 160 -3.49 -27.18 -11.31
C SER A 160 -2.07 -27.16 -11.84
N PHE A 161 -1.07 -27.19 -10.96
CA PHE A 161 0.32 -27.39 -11.35
C PHE A 161 0.94 -28.55 -10.56
N PHE A 162 1.82 -29.30 -11.22
CA PHE A 162 2.70 -30.25 -10.55
C PHE A 162 4.00 -29.52 -10.17
N PRO A 163 4.43 -29.57 -8.89
CA PRO A 163 5.67 -28.96 -8.46
C PRO A 163 6.85 -29.57 -9.22
N GLU A 164 7.69 -28.72 -9.81
CA GLU A 164 8.93 -29.16 -10.42
C GLU A 164 9.93 -29.49 -9.30
N SER A 165 10.05 -30.77 -8.96
CA SER A 165 11.13 -31.28 -8.11
C SER A 165 12.43 -31.18 -8.90
N LYS A 166 13.31 -30.26 -8.50
CA LYS A 166 14.66 -30.13 -9.03
C LYS A 166 15.51 -31.32 -8.57
N GLU A 167 15.42 -32.44 -9.27
CA GLU A 167 16.43 -33.51 -9.27
C GLU A 167 17.25 -33.41 -10.56
N ALA A 168 18.45 -32.84 -10.42
CA ALA A 168 19.59 -33.14 -11.29
C ALA A 168 20.85 -33.14 -10.41
N THR A 169 21.21 -34.36 -10.05
CA THR A 169 22.44 -34.90 -9.48
C THR A 169 23.71 -34.19 -9.94
N THR A 170 24.53 -33.73 -8.99
CA THR A 170 25.97 -34.01 -9.03
C THR A 170 26.48 -34.22 -7.61
N ASP A 171 27.27 -35.27 -7.49
CA ASP A 171 27.71 -35.98 -6.31
C ASP A 171 28.53 -35.18 -5.26
N LEU A 172 28.50 -35.75 -4.05
CA LEU A 172 29.25 -35.52 -2.80
C LEU A 172 30.79 -35.32 -2.98
N PRO A 173 31.63 -35.01 -1.94
CA PRO A 173 31.40 -35.02 -0.48
C PRO A 173 32.03 -33.85 0.34
N ALA A 174 31.68 -33.78 1.63
CA ALA A 174 32.41 -33.03 2.67
C ALA A 174 33.83 -33.59 2.90
N PRO A 175 34.76 -32.81 3.50
CA PRO A 175 35.09 -33.13 4.90
C PRO A 175 35.50 -31.95 5.82
N SER A 176 35.13 -32.12 7.10
CA SER A 176 35.92 -31.98 8.34
C SER A 176 36.64 -30.68 8.74
N THR A 177 36.20 -30.15 9.89
CA THR A 177 36.97 -29.89 11.14
C THR A 177 38.48 -29.66 11.05
N SER A 178 38.97 -28.52 11.58
CA SER A 178 39.96 -28.47 12.68
C SER A 178 40.26 -27.05 13.16
N GLN A 179 40.66 -27.01 14.43
CA GLN A 179 40.93 -25.89 15.32
C GLN A 179 42.16 -25.05 14.94
N ALA A 180 42.25 -23.83 15.46
CA ALA A 180 43.53 -23.24 15.87
C ALA A 180 43.35 -22.21 17.01
N ALA A 181 44.01 -22.49 18.12
CA ALA A 181 44.35 -21.58 19.23
C ALA A 181 45.38 -20.50 18.74
N ALA A 182 45.84 -19.48 19.47
CA ALA A 182 46.07 -19.27 20.90
C ALA A 182 46.49 -17.78 21.17
N ALA A 183 46.58 -17.45 22.47
CA ALA A 183 47.49 -16.47 23.12
C ALA A 183 47.21 -14.95 22.91
N SER A 184 47.35 -14.03 23.88
CA SER A 184 47.93 -14.05 25.23
C SER A 184 47.71 -12.70 25.97
N ALA A 185 47.48 -12.78 27.29
CA ALA A 185 48.07 -12.00 28.40
C ALA A 185 47.87 -10.46 28.59
N PHE A 186 47.27 -10.11 29.75
CA PHE A 186 47.68 -9.13 30.81
C PHE A 186 47.90 -7.62 30.44
N GLN A 187 47.57 -6.57 31.21
CA GLN A 187 46.98 -6.29 32.54
C GLN A 187 46.67 -4.77 32.58
N GLY A 188 45.64 -4.30 33.30
CA GLY A 188 45.43 -2.85 33.50
C GLY A 188 44.12 -2.50 34.21
N SER A 189 44.21 -2.27 35.51
CA SER A 189 43.14 -1.94 36.46
C SER A 189 42.54 -0.54 36.25
N ILE A 190 41.24 -0.44 35.96
CA ILE A 190 40.35 0.62 36.47
C ILE A 190 38.95 -0.01 36.71
N VAL A 191 38.45 0.10 37.93
CA VAL A 191 37.12 -0.36 38.36
C VAL A 191 36.04 0.54 37.73
N VAL A 192 35.43 0.08 36.65
CA VAL A 192 34.15 0.55 36.09
C VAL A 192 33.45 -0.71 35.55
N PRO A 193 32.16 -0.98 35.86
CA PRO A 193 31.56 -2.26 35.49
C PRO A 193 31.49 -2.39 33.97
N SER A 194 32.12 -3.47 33.51
CA SER A 194 32.38 -3.85 32.13
C SER A 194 31.11 -3.94 31.28
N SER A 195 30.93 -2.98 30.39
CA SER A 195 30.09 -3.15 29.20
C SER A 195 30.80 -4.12 28.25
N LYS A 196 30.51 -5.42 28.39
CA LYS A 196 30.98 -6.43 27.43
C LYS A 196 30.44 -6.09 26.03
N THR A 197 31.37 -5.64 25.20
CA THR A 197 31.32 -5.57 23.73
C THR A 197 30.12 -4.86 23.13
N ALA A 198 30.18 -3.53 23.08
CA ALA A 198 29.62 -2.80 21.94
C ALA A 198 30.44 -3.19 20.70
N THR A 199 30.00 -4.22 19.98
CA THR A 199 30.48 -4.50 18.62
C THR A 199 30.31 -3.20 17.83
N LYS A 200 31.41 -2.57 17.43
CA LYS A 200 31.42 -1.30 16.67
C LYS A 200 30.78 -1.43 15.27
N HIS A 201 30.29 -2.62 14.93
CA HIS A 201 29.61 -2.94 13.70
C HIS A 201 28.22 -3.49 14.00
N PHE A 202 27.22 -2.95 13.33
CA PHE A 202 25.88 -3.53 13.31
C PHE A 202 25.91 -4.90 12.65
N ALA A 203 25.05 -5.81 13.11
CA ALA A 203 24.81 -7.08 12.44
C ALA A 203 24.48 -6.87 10.96
N LYS A 204 24.95 -7.80 10.12
CA LYS A 204 24.84 -7.74 8.66
C LYS A 204 23.39 -7.90 8.19
N SER A 205 22.56 -8.61 8.95
CA SER A 205 21.13 -8.75 8.65
C SER A 205 20.25 -7.78 9.48
N PRO A 206 19.15 -7.25 8.89
CA PRO A 206 18.22 -6.38 9.61
C PRO A 206 17.57 -7.03 10.84
N VAL A 207 17.24 -8.33 10.73
CA VAL A 207 16.59 -9.11 11.79
C VAL A 207 17.51 -9.24 13.00
N GLU A 208 18.77 -9.60 12.77
CA GLU A 208 19.77 -9.77 13.84
C GLU A 208 20.08 -8.45 14.54
N ARG A 209 20.03 -7.32 13.81
CA ARG A 209 20.15 -5.98 14.41
C ARG A 209 18.98 -5.67 15.34
N HIS A 210 17.76 -6.01 14.94
CA HIS A 210 16.57 -5.81 15.77
C HIS A 210 16.61 -6.66 17.04
N LEU A 211 17.02 -7.93 16.93
CA LEU A 211 17.16 -8.83 18.07
C LEU A 211 18.23 -8.34 19.05
N SER A 212 19.39 -7.90 18.54
CA SER A 212 20.44 -7.33 19.39
C SER A 212 19.97 -6.08 20.14
N LEU A 213 19.17 -5.22 19.51
CA LEU A 213 18.58 -4.05 20.17
C LEU A 213 17.63 -4.48 21.30
N GLN A 214 16.73 -5.43 21.02
CA GLN A 214 15.80 -5.95 22.03
C GLN A 214 16.54 -6.59 23.22
N GLU A 215 17.58 -7.38 22.95
CA GLU A 215 18.40 -8.02 23.98
C GLU A 215 19.09 -6.99 24.87
N ARG A 216 19.71 -5.97 24.27
CA ARG A 216 20.33 -4.86 25.04
C ARG A 216 19.32 -4.10 25.89
N LYS A 217 18.11 -3.86 25.37
CA LYS A 217 17.01 -3.25 26.14
C LYS A 217 16.65 -4.11 27.35
N ARG A 218 16.45 -5.43 27.15
CA ARG A 218 16.12 -6.36 28.24
C ARG A 218 17.21 -6.39 29.30
N ALA A 219 18.48 -6.50 28.91
CA ALA A 219 19.60 -6.49 29.83
C ALA A 219 19.67 -5.21 30.67
N LEU A 220 19.34 -4.06 30.10
CA LEU A 220 19.27 -2.78 30.82
C LEU A 220 18.13 -2.78 31.84
N TYR A 221 16.95 -3.27 31.47
CA TYR A 221 15.83 -3.40 32.40
C TYR A 221 16.14 -4.37 33.56
N ASP A 222 16.79 -5.50 33.26
CA ASP A 222 17.16 -6.49 34.27
C ASP A 222 18.23 -5.96 35.23
N TYR A 223 19.16 -5.14 34.74
CA TYR A 223 20.14 -4.46 35.59
C TYR A 223 19.48 -3.42 36.50
N ALA A 224 18.55 -2.61 35.96
CA ALA A 224 17.84 -1.61 36.75
C ALA A 224 16.93 -2.20 37.82
N ARG A 225 16.58 -3.49 37.68
CA ARG A 225 15.75 -4.24 38.63
C ARG A 225 16.58 -4.96 39.70
N ARG A 226 17.89 -5.12 39.49
CA ARG A 226 18.84 -5.68 40.48
C ARG A 226 19.35 -4.57 41.39
#